data_AF-A0A5C7W2W0-F1
#
_entry.id   AF-A0A5C7W2W0-F1
#
_cell.length_a   1.000
_cell.length_b   1.000
_cell.length_c   1.000
_cell.angle_alpha   90.00
_cell.angle_beta   90.00
_cell.angle_gamma   90.00
#
_symmetry.space_group_name_H-M   'P 1'
#
loop_
_entity.id
_entity.type
_entity.pdbx_description
1 polymer ?
#
loop_
_entity_poly.entity_id
_entity_poly.type
_entity_poly.pdbx_seq_one_letter_code
_entity_poly.pdbx_strand_id
1 'polypeptide(L)'
;MGSVLTRDERVRLWSVLSDVFVDNAVDYASIARRLANYPRDKVETAFFEDVAPACYSNLQAPIPPIWTAFDSTWLAATIDGFHRARHASALRRLRDKVCIAYLRHRLRPEWESLARELERQAG
;
A
#
# COMPACT_ATOMS: atom_id res chain seq x y z
N MET A 1 -17.80 -1.77 15.38
CA MET A 1 -18.31 -2.36 14.13
C MET A 1 -17.42 -1.86 13.01
N GLY A 2 -16.48 -2.69 12.53
CA GLY A 2 -15.59 -2.29 11.43
C GLY A 2 -16.41 -2.19 10.14
N SER A 3 -16.67 -0.97 9.68
CA SER A 3 -17.32 -0.76 8.39
C SER A 3 -16.48 -1.41 7.29
N VAL A 4 -17.12 -2.22 6.45
CA VAL A 4 -16.47 -2.73 5.24
C VAL A 4 -16.22 -1.52 4.35
N LEU A 5 -14.94 -1.21 4.09
CA LEU A 5 -14.58 -0.14 3.17
C LEU A 5 -15.24 -0.38 1.82
N THR A 6 -15.85 0.67 1.27
CA THR A 6 -16.35 0.67 -0.11
C THR A 6 -15.19 0.55 -1.10
N ARG A 7 -15.52 0.25 -2.35
CA ARG A 7 -14.52 0.18 -3.43
C ARG A 7 -13.75 1.50 -3.56
N ASP A 8 -14.45 2.62 -3.55
CA ASP A 8 -13.84 3.94 -3.73
C ASP A 8 -12.96 4.34 -2.55
N GLU A 9 -13.35 3.97 -1.32
CA GLU A 9 -12.53 4.15 -0.13
C GLU A 9 -11.25 3.30 -0.20
N ARG A 10 -11.33 2.05 -0.67
CA ARG A 10 -10.14 1.22 -0.90
C ARG A 10 -9.21 1.84 -1.93
N VAL A 11 -9.73 2.32 -3.06
CA VAL A 11 -8.91 2.95 -4.10
C VAL A 11 -8.24 4.22 -3.57
N ARG A 12 -8.95 5.05 -2.81
CA ARG A 12 -8.36 6.22 -2.14
C ARG A 12 -7.27 5.82 -1.15
N LEU A 13 -7.54 4.83 -0.30
CA LEU A 13 -6.56 4.27 0.64
C LEU A 13 -5.29 3.82 -0.08
N TRP A 14 -5.43 3.02 -1.14
CA TRP A 14 -4.30 2.52 -1.92
C TRP A 14 -3.50 3.66 -2.57
N SER A 15 -4.18 4.63 -3.15
CA SER A 15 -3.55 5.79 -3.77
C SER A 15 -2.72 6.59 -2.76
N VAL A 16 -3.28 6.89 -1.58
CA VAL A 16 -2.55 7.62 -0.52
C VAL A 16 -1.33 6.83 -0.04
N LEU A 17 -1.46 5.52 0.15
CA LEU A 17 -0.36 4.68 0.61
C LEU A 17 0.74 4.52 -0.45
N SER A 18 0.40 4.61 -1.74
CA SER A 18 1.37 4.52 -2.83
C SER A 18 2.36 5.69 -2.85
N ASP A 19 2.01 6.82 -2.23
CA ASP A 19 2.87 7.99 -2.12
C ASP A 19 4.15 7.70 -1.30
N VAL A 20 4.14 6.66 -0.44
CA VAL A 20 5.33 6.18 0.28
C VAL A 20 6.40 5.61 -0.66
N PHE A 21 6.02 5.20 -1.88
CA PHE A 21 6.88 4.54 -2.85
C PHE A 21 7.30 5.44 -4.01
N VAL A 22 6.90 6.72 -3.99
CA VAL A 22 7.33 7.69 -5.00
C VAL A 22 8.79 8.07 -4.73
N ASP A 23 9.58 8.27 -5.78
CA ASP A 23 11.01 8.61 -5.73
C ASP A 23 11.25 10.08 -5.32
N ASN A 24 10.73 10.45 -4.14
CA ASN A 24 10.85 11.77 -3.52
C ASN A 24 10.92 11.61 -1.99
N ALA A 25 11.24 12.70 -1.29
CA ALA A 25 11.16 12.72 0.17
C ALA A 25 9.71 12.43 0.63
N VAL A 26 9.54 11.38 1.44
CA VAL A 26 8.21 10.94 1.89
C VAL A 26 7.70 11.85 3.02
N ASP A 27 6.58 12.53 2.78
CA ASP A 27 5.87 13.31 3.80
C ASP A 27 4.88 12.41 4.57
N TYR A 28 5.40 11.68 5.56
CA TYR A 28 4.60 10.79 6.41
C TYR A 28 3.47 11.54 7.16
N ALA A 29 3.66 12.82 7.50
CA ALA A 29 2.65 13.65 8.17
C ALA A 29 1.47 13.99 7.27
N SER A 30 1.72 14.34 6.01
CA SER A 30 0.66 14.53 5.03
C SER A 30 -0.07 13.21 4.73
N ILE A 31 0.66 12.11 4.59
CA ILE A 31 0.07 10.79 4.31
C ILE A 31 -0.81 10.35 5.48
N ALA A 32 -0.33 10.41 6.72
CA ALA A 32 -1.11 10.05 7.91
C ALA A 32 -2.38 10.91 8.05
N ARG A 33 -2.31 12.23 7.78
CA ARG A 33 -3.49 13.12 7.80
C ARG A 33 -4.57 12.67 6.83
N ARG A 34 -4.19 12.23 5.64
CA ARG A 34 -5.12 11.69 4.62
C ARG A 34 -5.65 10.31 4.99
N LEU A 35 -4.98 9.59 5.89
CA LEU A 35 -5.35 8.27 6.38
C LEU A 35 -6.13 8.30 7.70
N ALA A 36 -6.29 9.45 8.34
CA ALA A 36 -6.90 9.59 9.68
C ALA A 36 -8.31 8.98 9.82
N ASN A 37 -9.07 8.93 8.72
CA ASN A 37 -10.44 8.37 8.70
C ASN A 37 -10.48 6.84 8.52
N TYR A 38 -9.33 6.19 8.31
CA TYR A 38 -9.26 4.75 8.08
C TYR A 38 -8.83 4.02 9.37
N PRO A 39 -9.41 2.85 9.67
CA PRO A 39 -8.94 2.03 10.77
C PRO A 39 -7.49 1.60 10.54
N ARG A 40 -6.63 1.77 11.55
CA ARG A 40 -5.19 1.46 11.46
C ARG A 40 -4.91 0.04 10.98
N ASP A 41 -5.68 -0.95 11.44
CA ASP A 41 -5.55 -2.35 11.01
C ASP A 41 -5.77 -2.50 9.49
N LYS A 42 -6.72 -1.74 8.93
CA LYS A 42 -6.99 -1.72 7.49
C LYS A 42 -5.90 -1.00 6.73
N VAL A 43 -5.35 0.08 7.27
CA VAL A 43 -4.22 0.81 6.68
C VAL A 43 -2.99 -0.09 6.60
N GLU A 44 -2.64 -0.78 7.69
CA GLU A 44 -1.50 -1.71 7.75
C GLU A 44 -1.65 -2.86 6.77
N THR A 45 -2.84 -3.47 6.75
CA THR A 45 -3.14 -4.57 5.83
C THR A 45 -3.02 -4.12 4.39
N ALA A 46 -3.62 -2.98 4.03
CA ALA A 46 -3.54 -2.43 2.67
C ALA A 46 -2.10 -2.07 2.28
N PHE A 47 -1.30 -1.52 3.21
CA PHE A 47 0.09 -1.17 2.95
C PHE A 47 0.91 -2.40 2.56
N PHE A 48 0.88 -3.47 3.37
CA PHE A 48 1.72 -4.64 3.13
C PHE A 48 1.15 -5.65 2.13
N GLU A 49 -0.16 -5.82 2.08
CA GLU A 49 -0.78 -6.90 1.29
C GLU A 49 -1.27 -6.46 -0.09
N ASP A 50 -1.51 -5.16 -0.29
CA ASP A 50 -2.03 -4.62 -1.55
C ASP A 50 -1.02 -3.69 -2.24
N VAL A 51 -0.63 -2.60 -1.57
CA VAL A 51 0.14 -1.50 -2.17
C VAL A 51 1.61 -1.87 -2.32
N ALA A 52 2.25 -2.40 -1.27
CA ALA A 52 3.67 -2.75 -1.32
C ALA A 52 4.00 -3.74 -2.45
N PRO A 53 3.26 -4.85 -2.67
CA PRO A 53 3.53 -5.75 -3.79
C PRO A 53 3.39 -5.07 -5.16
N ALA A 54 2.42 -4.15 -5.32
CA ALA A 54 2.15 -3.47 -6.58
C ALA A 54 3.26 -2.44 -6.89
N CYS A 55 3.52 -1.55 -5.93
CA CYS A 55 4.50 -0.49 -6.08
C CYS A 55 5.94 -1.04 -6.13
N TYR A 56 6.29 -2.02 -5.29
CA TYR A 56 7.62 -2.61 -5.27
C TYR A 56 7.98 -3.35 -6.56
N SER A 57 7.00 -4.01 -7.20
CA SER A 57 7.21 -4.64 -8.52
C SER A 57 7.41 -3.57 -9.61
N ASN A 58 6.68 -2.47 -9.53
CA ASN A 58 6.81 -1.35 -10.47
C ASN A 58 8.15 -0.61 -10.33
N LEU A 59 8.69 -0.46 -9.12
CA LEU A 59 10.01 0.16 -8.88
C LEU A 59 11.17 -0.62 -9.53
N GLN A 60 10.97 -1.89 -9.89
CA GLN A 60 11.97 -2.69 -10.62
C GLN A 60 11.87 -2.51 -12.14
N ALA A 61 10.84 -1.83 -12.64
CA ALA A 61 10.68 -1.53 -14.05
C ALA A 61 11.55 -0.31 -14.46
N PRO A 62 11.86 -0.15 -15.75
CA PRO A 62 12.62 1.00 -16.24
C PRO A 62 11.96 2.33 -15.80
N ILE A 63 12.72 3.17 -15.10
CA ILE A 63 12.23 4.41 -14.50
C ILE A 63 12.06 5.48 -15.60
N PRO A 64 10.84 6.00 -15.87
CA PRO A 64 10.66 7.18 -16.69
C PRO A 64 11.33 8.41 -16.04
N PRO A 65 11.77 9.40 -16.85
CA PRO A 65 12.58 10.53 -16.37
C PRO A 65 11.85 11.46 -15.38
N ILE A 66 10.52 11.39 -15.25
CA ILE A 66 9.73 12.15 -14.27
C ILE A 66 8.65 11.21 -13.71
N TRP A 67 8.70 10.94 -12.39
CA TRP A 67 7.67 10.16 -11.68
C TRP A 67 7.19 10.92 -10.44
N THR A 68 6.06 11.61 -10.55
CA THR A 68 5.52 12.43 -9.45
C THR A 68 4.47 11.72 -8.61
N ALA A 69 3.77 10.72 -9.16
CA ALA A 69 2.76 9.92 -8.46
C ALA A 69 2.44 8.62 -9.20
N PHE A 70 1.83 7.65 -8.52
CA PHE A 70 1.24 6.47 -9.17
C PHE A 70 -0.13 6.80 -9.77
N ASP A 71 -0.43 6.22 -10.93
CA ASP A 71 -1.78 6.27 -11.49
C ASP A 71 -2.72 5.39 -10.65
N SER A 72 -3.76 6.01 -10.06
CA SER A 72 -4.70 5.32 -9.17
C SER A 72 -5.53 4.24 -9.87
N THR A 73 -5.80 4.41 -11.17
CA THR A 73 -6.56 3.45 -11.98
C THR A 73 -5.71 2.21 -12.25
N TRP A 74 -4.46 2.41 -12.66
CA TRP A 74 -3.48 1.34 -12.82
C TRP A 74 -3.22 0.61 -11.50
N LEU A 75 -3.07 1.35 -10.39
CA LEU A 75 -2.84 0.77 -9.07
C LEU A 75 -4.01 -0.12 -8.65
N ALA A 76 -5.24 0.39 -8.76
CA ALA A 76 -6.44 -0.36 -8.43
C ALA A 76 -6.61 -1.61 -9.31
N ALA A 77 -6.35 -1.50 -10.62
CA ALA A 77 -6.41 -2.63 -11.55
C ALA A 77 -5.35 -3.70 -11.24
N THR A 78 -4.15 -3.28 -10.84
CA THR A 78 -3.05 -4.16 -10.45
C THR A 78 -3.37 -4.94 -9.19
N ILE A 79 -3.83 -4.25 -8.15
CA ILE A 79 -4.23 -4.85 -6.87
C ILE A 79 -5.38 -5.84 -7.06
N ASP A 80 -6.39 -5.49 -7.86
CA ASP A 80 -7.46 -6.41 -8.25
C ASP A 80 -6.94 -7.66 -8.97
N GLY A 81 -5.95 -7.48 -9.85
CA GLY A 81 -5.25 -8.57 -10.50
C GLY A 81 -4.63 -9.52 -9.49
N PHE A 82 -3.98 -9.01 -8.46
CA PHE A 82 -3.40 -9.81 -7.38
C PHE A 82 -4.47 -10.55 -6.57
N HIS A 83 -5.56 -9.89 -6.19
CA HIS A 83 -6.66 -10.57 -5.49
C HIS A 83 -7.24 -11.73 -6.32
N ARG A 84 -7.48 -11.52 -7.63
CA ARG A 84 -7.93 -12.59 -8.54
C ARG A 84 -6.90 -13.72 -8.69
N ALA A 85 -5.62 -13.37 -8.84
CA ALA A 85 -4.54 -14.33 -9.02
C ALA A 85 -4.33 -15.20 -7.77
N ARG A 86 -4.48 -14.61 -6.57
CA ARG A 86 -4.51 -15.36 -5.30
C ARG A 86 -5.67 -16.34 -5.29
N HIS A 87 -6.87 -15.94 -5.73
CA HIS A 87 -8.01 -16.85 -5.71
C HIS A 87 -7.81 -18.07 -6.63
N ALA A 88 -7.13 -17.89 -7.77
CA ALA A 88 -6.99 -18.90 -8.83
C ALA A 88 -5.97 -20.03 -8.55
N SER A 89 -4.98 -19.86 -7.67
CA SER A 89 -3.94 -20.90 -7.48
C SER A 89 -3.29 -20.88 -6.09
N ALA A 90 -3.20 -22.06 -5.46
CA ALA A 90 -2.55 -22.22 -4.15
C ALA A 90 -1.03 -21.93 -4.19
N LEU A 91 -0.34 -22.26 -5.29
CA LEU A 91 1.08 -21.95 -5.44
C LEU A 91 1.31 -20.42 -5.50
N ARG A 92 0.44 -19.70 -6.22
CA ARG A 92 0.48 -18.22 -6.25
C ARG A 92 0.21 -17.64 -4.87
N ARG A 93 -0.74 -18.20 -4.10
CA ARG A 93 -0.97 -17.80 -2.70
C ARG A 93 0.28 -17.97 -1.83
N LEU A 94 1.01 -19.09 -1.98
CA LEU A 94 2.23 -19.31 -1.22
C LEU A 94 3.34 -18.32 -1.61
N ARG A 95 3.55 -18.10 -2.91
CA ARG A 95 4.52 -17.12 -3.42
C ARG A 95 4.20 -15.71 -2.89
N ASP A 96 2.93 -15.32 -2.94
CA ASP A 96 2.47 -14.04 -2.42
C ASP A 96 2.72 -13.90 -0.92
N LYS A 97 2.46 -14.95 -0.12
CA LYS A 97 2.77 -14.94 1.32
C LYS A 97 4.26 -14.73 1.60
N VAL A 98 5.14 -15.39 0.83
CA VAL A 98 6.60 -15.21 0.96
C VAL A 98 7.00 -13.78 0.57
N CYS A 99 6.43 -13.25 -0.52
CA CYS A 99 6.66 -11.87 -0.95
C CYS A 99 6.21 -10.86 0.11
N ILE A 100 5.00 -11.02 0.65
CA ILE A 100 4.46 -10.16 1.72
C ILE A 100 5.34 -10.24 2.98
N ALA A 101 5.80 -11.44 3.36
CA ALA A 101 6.70 -11.60 4.51
C ALA A 101 8.04 -10.87 4.30
N TYR A 102 8.61 -10.97 3.10
CA TYR A 102 9.81 -10.21 2.72
C TYR A 102 9.56 -8.71 2.75
N LEU A 103 8.46 -8.22 2.17
CA LEU A 103 8.10 -6.80 2.15
C LEU A 103 7.81 -6.26 3.55
N ARG A 104 7.19 -7.05 4.42
CA ARG A 104 7.00 -6.69 5.84
C ARG A 104 8.32 -6.47 6.56
N HIS A 105 9.33 -7.29 6.27
CA HIS A 105 10.65 -7.11 6.86
C HIS A 105 11.37 -5.90 6.26
N ARG A 106 11.35 -5.76 4.92
CA ARG A 106 12.06 -4.71 4.20
C ARG A 106 11.48 -3.32 4.44
N LEU A 107 10.15 -3.17 4.41
CA LEU A 107 9.44 -1.90 4.51
C LEU A 107 9.04 -1.55 5.95
N ARG A 108 9.64 -2.26 6.91
CA ARG A 108 9.41 -2.03 8.34
C ARG A 108 9.76 -0.58 8.75
N PRO A 109 10.90 0.00 8.33
CA PRO A 109 11.24 1.38 8.71
C PRO A 109 10.23 2.41 8.19
N GLU A 110 9.73 2.23 6.97
CA GLU A 110 8.74 3.10 6.34
C GLU A 110 7.40 2.97 7.05
N TRP A 111 6.99 1.73 7.37
CA TRP A 111 5.78 1.48 8.16
C TRP A 111 5.87 2.08 9.56
N GLU A 112 6.98 1.90 10.28
CA GLU A 112 7.17 2.47 11.62
C GLU A 112 7.11 4.00 11.60
N SER A 113 7.65 4.64 10.55
CA SER A 113 7.57 6.10 10.37
C SER A 113 6.14 6.57 10.14
N LEU A 114 5.38 5.87 9.29
CA LEU A 114 3.97 6.15 9.07
C LEU A 114 3.12 5.88 10.32
N ALA A 115 3.35 4.75 11.00
CA ALA A 115 2.61 4.32 12.18
C ALA A 115 2.77 5.29 13.35
N ARG A 116 3.98 5.81 13.58
CA ARG A 116 4.22 6.86 14.60
C ARG A 116 3.38 8.10 14.34
N GLU A 117 3.24 8.49 13.09
CA GLU A 117 2.52 9.69 12.72
C GLU A 117 0.99 9.48 12.76
N LEU A 118 0.52 8.28 12.43
CA LEU A 118 -0.87 7.87 12.67
C LEU A 118 -1.22 7.88 14.17
N GLU A 119 -0.31 7.42 15.04
CA GLU A 119 -0.49 7.48 16.50
C GLU A 119 -0.53 8.91 17.02
N ARG A 120 0.38 9.77 16.54
CA ARG A 120 0.45 11.18 16.91
C ARG A 120 -0.86 11.93 16.62
N GLN A 121 -1.58 11.54 15.57
CA GLN A 121 -2.82 12.18 15.16
C GLN A 121 -4.07 11.61 15.83
N ALA A 122 -3.94 10.42 16.47
CA ALA A 122 -5.03 9.78 17.20
C ALA A 122 -5.10 10.17 18.68
N GLY A 123 -4.04 10.80 19.22
CA GLY A 123 -3.97 11.35 20.58
C GLY A 123 -4.27 12.84 20.61
#